data_AF-A0A2P2JP52-F1
#
_entry.id   AF-A0A2P2JP52-F1
#
_cell.length_a   1.000
_cell.length_b   1.000
_cell.length_c   1.000
_cell.angle_alpha   90.00
_cell.angle_beta   90.00
_cell.angle_gamma   90.00
#
_symmetry.space_group_name_H-M   'P 1'
#
loop_
_entity.id
_entity.type
_entity.pdbx_description
1 polymer ?
#
loop_
_entity_poly.entity_id
_entity_poly.type
_entity_poly.pdbx_seq_one_letter_code
_entity_poly.pdbx_strand_id
1 'polypeptide(L)'
;MRKFDILNLQKMYAMSFMQSKDPHQPIASHKASSAQTLTSLLSEKLLLTKWKRSGYDPTMNFIRDLLGDLEMVYVGQMCLSWEVLYWQYEKSLELWDSDHLGLCQYNEVAGEFQRFQVLLQRFMENEPFEGPRVENYVRKRCIMRDLLQVPLIRDDKVKDKKGRRKWKDKDAITGDMLVEIIEESIRIFWRFVRADKDVHHVVQKGRKGTQIEPQDPSELELLAEVRTSLQKVSFKLNVPQNCC
;
A
#
# COMPACT_ATOMS: atom_id res chain seq x y z
N MET A 1 -11.83 -1.05 -2.76
CA MET A 1 -11.20 -0.71 -1.47
C MET A 1 -11.83 -1.44 -0.28
N ARG A 2 -13.07 -1.14 0.15
CA ARG A 2 -13.66 -1.70 1.40
C ARG A 2 -13.63 -3.23 1.56
N LYS A 3 -13.79 -4.00 0.47
CA LYS A 3 -13.74 -5.48 0.51
C LYS A 3 -12.38 -6.00 0.97
N PHE A 4 -11.30 -5.43 0.44
CA PHE A 4 -9.94 -5.79 0.83
C PHE A 4 -9.66 -5.41 2.29
N ASP A 5 -10.20 -4.29 2.79
CA ASP A 5 -10.05 -3.92 4.20
C ASP A 5 -10.76 -4.92 5.13
N ILE A 6 -11.93 -5.41 4.73
CA ILE A 6 -12.67 -6.46 5.47
C ILE A 6 -11.85 -7.76 5.49
N LEU A 7 -11.35 -8.19 4.33
CA LEU A 7 -10.51 -9.39 4.24
C LEU A 7 -9.25 -9.25 5.10
N ASN A 8 -8.56 -8.10 5.02
CA ASN A 8 -7.38 -7.81 5.81
C ASN A 8 -7.65 -7.96 7.31
N LEU A 9 -8.75 -7.37 7.78
CA LEU A 9 -9.15 -7.42 9.18
C LEU A 9 -9.48 -8.86 9.61
N GLN A 10 -10.28 -9.58 8.83
CA GLN A 10 -10.64 -10.98 9.12
C GLN A 10 -9.42 -11.89 9.22
N LYS A 11 -8.49 -11.75 8.27
CA LYS A 11 -7.27 -12.57 8.18
C LYS A 11 -6.31 -12.25 9.33
N MET A 12 -6.17 -10.97 9.70
CA MET A 12 -5.43 -10.54 10.89
C MET A 12 -5.97 -11.14 12.19
N TYR A 13 -7.28 -11.09 12.41
CA TYR A 13 -7.89 -11.70 13.61
C TYR A 13 -7.70 -13.22 13.65
N ALA A 14 -7.79 -13.89 12.49
CA ALA A 14 -7.52 -15.32 12.40
C ALA A 14 -6.05 -15.64 12.78
N MET A 15 -5.07 -14.86 12.32
CA MET A 15 -3.66 -15.04 12.70
C MET A 15 -3.47 -14.91 14.21
N SER A 16 -3.98 -13.83 14.81
CA SER A 16 -3.84 -13.57 16.25
C SER A 16 -4.49 -14.65 17.10
N PHE A 17 -5.66 -15.15 16.69
CA PHE A 17 -6.32 -16.26 17.38
C PHE A 17 -5.47 -17.54 17.33
N MET A 18 -4.85 -17.84 16.20
CA MET A 18 -4.00 -19.03 16.07
C MET A 18 -2.69 -18.91 16.86
N GLN A 19 -2.10 -17.72 16.95
CA GLN A 19 -0.91 -17.46 17.77
C GLN A 19 -1.20 -17.56 19.28
N SER A 20 -2.40 -17.19 19.71
CA SER A 20 -2.81 -17.26 21.13
C SER A 20 -3.03 -18.68 21.68
N LYS A 21 -3.03 -19.72 20.82
CA LYS A 21 -3.26 -21.12 21.23
C LYS A 21 -1.98 -21.87 21.64
N ASP A 22 -0.85 -21.18 21.78
CA ASP A 22 0.41 -21.81 22.20
C ASP A 22 0.31 -22.34 23.66
N PRO A 23 0.52 -23.65 23.94
CA PRO A 23 0.25 -24.25 25.26
C PRO A 23 1.24 -23.89 26.39
N HIS A 24 2.20 -22.99 26.17
CA HIS A 24 3.27 -22.73 27.13
C HIS A 24 3.40 -21.25 27.51
N GLN A 25 2.48 -20.75 28.34
CA GLN A 25 2.86 -19.89 29.48
C GLN A 25 1.75 -19.77 30.54
N PRO A 26 2.13 -19.66 31.84
CA PRO A 26 1.21 -19.83 32.96
C PRO A 26 0.32 -18.61 33.19
N ILE A 27 -0.92 -18.91 33.53
CA ILE A 27 -1.97 -17.96 33.91
C ILE A 27 -1.50 -17.18 35.15
N ALA A 28 -1.23 -15.89 34.96
CA ALA A 28 -1.22 -14.92 36.05
C ALA A 28 -2.43 -14.00 35.88
N SER A 29 -3.47 -14.26 36.66
CA SER A 29 -4.57 -13.33 36.89
C SER A 29 -4.05 -12.04 37.50
N HIS A 30 -4.46 -10.86 37.02
CA HIS A 30 -5.02 -9.75 37.82
C HIS A 30 -5.40 -8.53 36.94
N LYS A 31 -6.71 -8.22 36.96
CA LYS A 31 -7.42 -6.91 36.90
C LYS A 31 -6.94 -5.77 35.95
N ALA A 32 -7.80 -5.53 34.95
CA ALA A 32 -8.30 -4.25 34.40
C ALA A 32 -7.34 -3.06 34.13
N SER A 33 -7.12 -2.76 32.84
CA SER A 33 -7.15 -1.39 32.29
C SER A 33 -7.16 -1.43 30.74
N SER A 34 -8.16 -0.81 30.11
CA SER A 34 -8.53 -0.96 28.69
C SER A 34 -7.68 -0.18 27.68
N ALA A 35 -6.38 -0.04 27.90
CA ALA A 35 -5.50 0.79 27.05
C ALA A 35 -4.16 0.14 26.67
N GLN A 36 -3.95 -1.16 26.96
CA GLN A 36 -2.63 -1.81 26.77
C GLN A 36 -2.55 -2.85 25.64
N THR A 37 -3.64 -3.09 24.89
CA THR A 37 -3.68 -4.22 23.94
C THR A 37 -2.91 -4.00 22.62
N LEU A 38 -2.35 -2.80 22.37
CA LEU A 38 -1.60 -2.52 21.15
C LEU A 38 -0.08 -2.41 21.35
N THR A 39 0.39 -2.32 22.60
CA THR A 39 1.82 -2.18 22.92
C THR A 39 2.51 -3.49 23.26
N SER A 40 1.78 -4.56 23.61
CA SER A 40 2.38 -5.89 23.87
C SER A 40 2.81 -6.66 22.61
N LEU A 41 2.48 -6.13 21.42
CA LEU A 41 2.81 -6.72 20.11
C LEU A 41 4.30 -6.57 19.71
N LEU A 42 5.14 -5.99 20.57
CA LEU A 42 6.50 -5.54 20.23
C LEU A 42 7.61 -6.56 20.50
N SER A 43 7.33 -7.79 20.98
CA SER A 43 8.38 -8.76 21.33
C SER A 43 8.29 -10.14 20.64
N GLU A 44 7.60 -10.25 19.51
CA GLU A 44 7.45 -11.55 18.81
C GLU A 44 8.46 -11.81 17.68
N LYS A 45 9.22 -10.78 17.25
CA LYS A 45 10.22 -10.93 16.17
C LYS A 45 11.41 -11.83 16.50
N LEU A 46 11.52 -12.29 17.75
CA LEU A 46 12.54 -13.24 18.20
C LEU A 46 12.08 -14.71 18.20
N LEU A 47 10.79 -14.99 17.94
CA LEU A 47 10.21 -16.34 18.00
C LEU A 47 10.10 -17.04 16.64
N LEU A 48 10.00 -16.30 15.53
CA LEU A 48 9.95 -16.90 14.17
C LEU A 48 11.27 -17.56 13.75
N THR A 49 12.41 -17.10 14.28
CA THR A 49 13.72 -17.74 14.04
C THR A 49 13.95 -18.98 14.91
N LYS A 50 13.26 -19.09 16.06
CA LYS A 50 13.37 -20.24 16.97
C LYS A 50 12.44 -21.41 16.63
N TRP A 51 11.35 -21.18 15.90
CA TRP A 51 10.38 -22.24 15.54
C TRP A 51 10.80 -23.10 14.34
N LYS A 52 12.08 -23.11 13.97
CA LYS A 52 12.62 -23.94 12.88
C LYS A 52 13.02 -25.35 13.31
N ARG A 53 12.57 -25.85 14.47
CA ARG A 53 12.84 -27.23 14.88
C ARG A 53 11.56 -28.02 15.15
N SER A 54 11.49 -29.13 14.42
CA SER A 54 10.66 -30.32 14.63
C SER A 54 9.22 -30.27 14.12
N GLY A 55 8.92 -31.20 13.21
CA GLY A 55 7.58 -31.73 12.96
C GLY A 55 6.78 -31.02 11.87
N TYR A 56 6.11 -31.81 11.04
CA TYR A 56 5.08 -31.34 10.10
C TYR A 56 3.89 -30.86 10.93
N ASP A 57 3.85 -29.56 11.24
CA ASP A 57 2.76 -28.93 12.00
C ASP A 57 1.72 -28.35 11.02
N PRO A 58 0.49 -28.91 10.97
CA PRO A 58 -0.61 -28.38 10.15
C PRO A 58 -0.89 -26.88 10.43
N THR A 59 -0.60 -26.41 11.65
CA THR A 59 -0.78 -25.01 12.05
C THR A 59 0.16 -24.07 11.30
N MET A 60 1.40 -24.50 11.04
CA MET A 60 2.39 -23.70 10.29
C MET A 60 2.02 -23.57 8.82
N ASN A 61 1.47 -24.62 8.22
CA ASN A 61 0.95 -24.55 6.85
C ASN A 61 -0.21 -23.54 6.75
N PHE A 62 -1.15 -23.57 7.70
CA PHE A 62 -2.27 -22.61 7.72
C PHE A 62 -1.83 -21.16 7.93
N ILE A 63 -0.83 -20.91 8.79
CA ILE A 63 -0.26 -19.56 8.98
C ILE A 63 0.39 -19.07 7.70
N ARG A 64 1.12 -19.93 6.99
CA ARG A 64 1.71 -19.58 5.68
C ARG A 64 0.64 -19.23 4.66
N ASP A 65 -0.43 -20.02 4.58
CA ASP A 65 -1.54 -19.76 3.64
C ASP A 65 -2.21 -18.42 3.97
N LEU A 66 -2.34 -18.11 5.26
CA LEU A 66 -2.91 -16.86 5.75
C LEU A 66 -2.02 -15.65 5.43
N LEU A 67 -0.70 -15.79 5.49
CA LEU A 67 0.25 -14.78 5.03
C LEU A 67 0.19 -14.60 3.50
N GLY A 68 0.02 -15.69 2.75
CA GLY A 68 -0.20 -15.64 1.30
C GLY A 68 -1.49 -14.90 0.92
N ASP A 69 -2.58 -15.13 1.66
CA ASP A 69 -3.83 -14.39 1.49
C ASP A 69 -3.64 -12.88 1.74
N LEU A 70 -2.84 -12.51 2.75
CA LEU A 70 -2.52 -11.12 3.06
C LEU A 70 -1.65 -10.48 1.98
N GLU A 71 -0.70 -11.22 1.42
CA GLU A 71 0.07 -10.80 0.25
C GLU A 71 -0.85 -10.55 -0.95
N MET A 72 -1.80 -11.44 -1.21
CA MET A 72 -2.80 -11.24 -2.27
C MET A 72 -3.66 -9.98 -2.03
N VAL A 73 -4.06 -9.71 -0.78
CA VAL A 73 -4.78 -8.48 -0.44
C VAL A 73 -3.90 -7.24 -0.67
N TYR A 74 -2.62 -7.29 -0.32
CA TYR A 74 -1.67 -6.21 -0.55
C TYR A 74 -1.48 -5.94 -2.05
N VAL A 75 -1.14 -6.96 -2.83
CA VAL A 75 -0.95 -6.86 -4.29
C VAL A 75 -2.23 -6.39 -4.97
N GLY A 76 -3.38 -6.99 -4.61
CA GLY A 76 -4.68 -6.57 -5.15
C GLY A 76 -5.01 -5.11 -4.87
N GLN A 77 -4.70 -4.63 -3.66
CA GLN A 77 -4.86 -3.21 -3.33
C GLN A 77 -3.91 -2.32 -4.15
N MET A 78 -2.64 -2.67 -4.26
CA MET A 78 -1.69 -1.90 -5.09
C MET A 78 -2.15 -1.78 -6.54
N CYS A 79 -2.54 -2.91 -7.16
CA CYS A 79 -3.02 -2.92 -8.54
C CYS A 79 -4.27 -2.07 -8.69
N LEU A 80 -5.25 -2.21 -7.77
CA LEU A 80 -6.46 -1.39 -7.82
C LEU A 80 -6.16 0.11 -7.65
N SER A 81 -5.21 0.47 -6.78
CA SER A 81 -4.77 1.85 -6.63
C SER A 81 -4.17 2.38 -7.93
N TRP A 82 -3.36 1.59 -8.63
CA TRP A 82 -2.81 1.98 -9.92
C TRP A 82 -3.91 2.30 -10.94
N GLU A 83 -4.86 1.38 -11.13
CA GLU A 83 -5.98 1.56 -12.06
C GLU A 83 -6.79 2.82 -11.75
N VAL A 84 -7.13 3.03 -10.48
CA VAL A 84 -7.88 4.22 -10.07
C VAL A 84 -7.06 5.49 -10.27
N LEU A 85 -5.76 5.46 -9.99
CA LEU A 85 -4.88 6.63 -10.14
C LEU A 85 -4.73 7.04 -11.60
N TYR A 86 -4.50 6.07 -12.49
CA TYR A 86 -4.46 6.29 -13.93
C TYR A 86 -5.79 6.84 -14.44
N TRP A 87 -6.91 6.27 -13.99
CA TRP A 87 -8.23 6.80 -14.33
C TRP A 87 -8.48 8.22 -13.83
N GLN A 88 -8.03 8.57 -12.62
CA GLN A 88 -8.13 9.95 -12.13
C GLN A 88 -7.28 10.91 -12.97
N TYR A 89 -6.12 10.47 -13.44
CA TYR A 89 -5.28 11.27 -14.32
C TYR A 89 -5.97 11.58 -15.65
N GLU A 90 -6.50 10.56 -16.35
CA GLU A 90 -7.25 10.77 -17.59
C GLU A 90 -8.45 11.70 -17.35
N LYS A 91 -9.22 11.45 -16.29
CA LYS A 91 -10.35 12.32 -15.91
C LYS A 91 -9.92 13.76 -15.62
N SER A 92 -8.76 13.97 -15.01
CA SER A 92 -8.25 15.32 -14.72
C SER A 92 -7.89 16.08 -15.99
N LEU A 93 -7.36 15.39 -17.01
CA LEU A 93 -7.07 15.97 -18.31
C LEU A 93 -8.35 16.38 -19.05
N GLU A 94 -9.37 15.51 -19.05
CA GLU A 94 -10.68 15.81 -19.64
C GLU A 94 -11.34 17.04 -18.98
N LEU A 95 -11.27 17.12 -17.66
CA LEU A 95 -11.81 18.24 -16.89
C LEU A 95 -11.04 19.54 -17.15
N TRP A 96 -9.72 19.47 -17.21
CA TRP A 96 -8.87 20.61 -17.53
C TRP A 96 -9.14 21.14 -18.94
N ASP A 97 -9.28 20.26 -19.94
CA ASP A 97 -9.59 20.66 -21.31
C ASP A 97 -10.99 21.29 -21.41
N SER A 98 -11.96 20.79 -20.63
CA SER A 98 -13.34 21.29 -20.62
C SER A 98 -13.53 22.62 -19.87
N ASP A 99 -12.67 22.96 -18.90
CA ASP A 99 -12.80 24.17 -18.07
C ASP A 99 -12.12 25.39 -18.70
N HIS A 100 -12.55 25.77 -19.91
CA HIS A 100 -12.03 26.94 -20.62
C HIS A 100 -12.15 28.27 -19.84
N LEU A 101 -13.06 28.33 -18.86
CA LEU A 101 -13.34 29.54 -18.08
C LEU A 101 -12.65 29.53 -16.70
N GLY A 102 -11.92 28.47 -16.35
CA GLY A 102 -11.20 28.32 -15.08
C GLY A 102 -12.12 28.48 -13.87
N LEU A 103 -13.36 28.02 -14.01
CA LEU A 103 -14.36 28.18 -12.96
C LEU A 103 -14.29 27.04 -11.96
N CYS A 104 -13.82 25.84 -12.30
CA CYS A 104 -13.81 24.74 -11.36
C CYS A 104 -12.75 24.97 -10.26
N GLN A 105 -13.04 24.49 -9.05
CA GLN A 105 -12.11 24.53 -7.92
C GLN A 105 -11.97 23.13 -7.34
N TYR A 106 -10.73 22.73 -7.04
CA TYR A 106 -10.40 21.35 -6.65
C TYR A 106 -9.59 21.28 -5.35
N ASN A 107 -9.77 22.23 -4.44
CA ASN A 107 -8.97 22.35 -3.22
C ASN A 107 -9.17 21.15 -2.28
N GLU A 108 -10.40 20.65 -2.15
CA GLU A 108 -10.68 19.50 -1.29
C GLU A 108 -9.95 18.26 -1.82
N VAL A 109 -10.10 17.98 -3.11
CA VAL A 109 -9.46 16.83 -3.76
C VAL A 109 -7.95 16.94 -3.79
N ALA A 110 -7.41 18.15 -4.03
CA ALA A 110 -5.99 18.41 -3.96
C ALA A 110 -5.41 18.06 -2.58
N GLY A 111 -6.09 18.46 -1.50
CA GLY A 111 -5.72 18.09 -0.14
C GLY A 111 -5.80 16.57 0.12
N GLU A 112 -6.80 15.89 -0.44
CA GLU A 112 -6.88 14.43 -0.37
C GLU A 112 -5.72 13.75 -1.10
N PHE A 113 -5.31 14.25 -2.27
CA PHE A 113 -4.15 13.74 -3.00
C PHE A 113 -2.84 14.00 -2.26
N GLN A 114 -2.66 15.18 -1.68
CA GLN A 114 -1.50 15.45 -0.82
C GLN A 114 -1.43 14.48 0.37
N ARG A 115 -2.56 14.18 1.01
CA ARG A 115 -2.61 13.16 2.07
C ARG A 115 -2.23 11.78 1.56
N PHE A 116 -2.72 11.37 0.39
CA PHE A 116 -2.35 10.12 -0.26
C PHE A 116 -0.83 10.03 -0.51
N GLN A 117 -0.22 11.10 -1.04
CA GLN A 117 1.21 11.21 -1.27
C GLN A 117 2.01 11.04 0.04
N VAL A 118 1.65 11.79 1.08
CA VAL A 118 2.30 11.74 2.40
C VAL A 118 2.20 10.34 3.02
N LEU A 119 1.05 9.67 2.89
CA LEU A 119 0.89 8.31 3.41
C LEU A 119 1.82 7.31 2.74
N LEU A 120 2.02 7.41 1.42
CA LEU A 120 2.95 6.54 0.69
C LEU A 120 4.40 6.85 1.03
N GLN A 121 4.79 8.12 1.06
CA GLN A 121 6.15 8.54 1.41
C GLN A 121 6.50 8.09 2.84
N ARG A 122 5.63 8.39 3.80
CA ARG A 122 5.82 7.98 5.20
C ARG A 122 5.86 6.47 5.35
N PHE A 123 5.10 5.72 4.54
CA PHE A 123 5.21 4.27 4.54
C PHE A 123 6.62 3.82 4.13
N MET A 124 7.12 4.33 2.99
CA MET A 124 8.45 3.98 2.46
C MET A 124 9.59 4.41 3.38
N GLU A 125 9.51 5.60 3.99
CA GLU A 125 10.55 6.11 4.89
C GLU A 125 10.72 5.24 6.15
N ASN A 126 9.61 4.74 6.69
CA ASN A 126 9.64 3.94 7.91
C ASN A 126 9.82 2.44 7.65
N GLU A 127 9.63 1.99 6.41
CA GLU A 127 9.70 0.58 6.02
C GLU A 127 11.00 -0.13 6.44
N PRO A 128 12.21 0.46 6.29
CA PRO A 128 13.46 -0.21 6.66
C PRO A 128 13.54 -0.62 8.13
N PHE A 129 12.75 0.03 9.00
CA PHE A 129 12.78 -0.18 10.45
C PHE A 129 11.66 -1.11 10.94
N GLU A 130 10.66 -1.41 10.10
CA GLU A 130 9.42 -2.08 10.52
C GLU A 130 9.31 -3.55 10.05
N GLY A 131 10.31 -4.02 9.30
CA GLY A 131 10.48 -5.41 8.86
C GLY A 131 9.73 -5.75 7.57
N PRO A 132 9.17 -6.97 7.40
CA PRO A 132 8.58 -7.40 6.13
C PRO A 132 7.47 -6.46 5.65
N ARG A 133 7.54 -6.05 4.39
CA ARG A 133 6.67 -5.04 3.79
C ARG A 133 5.19 -5.39 3.90
N VAL A 134 4.80 -6.61 3.52
CA VAL A 134 3.41 -7.07 3.52
C VAL A 134 2.81 -7.03 4.92
N GLU A 135 3.51 -7.59 5.91
CA GLU A 135 3.07 -7.57 7.31
C GLU A 135 2.94 -6.14 7.83
N ASN A 136 3.91 -5.29 7.51
CA ASN A 136 3.89 -3.89 7.90
C ASN A 136 2.71 -3.14 7.28
N TYR A 137 2.50 -3.32 5.97
CA TYR A 137 1.38 -2.74 5.24
C TYR A 137 0.03 -3.15 5.85
N VAL A 138 -0.16 -4.44 6.08
CA VAL A 138 -1.39 -4.98 6.67
C VAL A 138 -1.66 -4.35 8.04
N ARG A 139 -0.62 -4.27 8.89
CA ARG A 139 -0.71 -3.64 10.21
C ARG A 139 -1.04 -2.15 10.12
N LYS A 140 -0.32 -1.42 9.26
CA LYS A 140 -0.51 0.03 9.08
C LYS A 140 -1.88 0.35 8.51
N ARG A 141 -2.39 -0.43 7.58
CA ARG A 141 -3.70 -0.21 6.95
C ARG A 141 -4.87 -0.37 7.91
N CYS A 142 -4.72 -1.12 9.00
CA CYS A 142 -5.72 -1.17 10.08
C CYS A 142 -5.90 0.19 10.79
N ILE A 143 -4.79 0.94 10.96
CA ILE A 143 -4.77 2.26 11.62
C ILE A 143 -5.02 3.37 10.60
N MET A 144 -4.36 3.27 9.45
CA MET A 144 -4.39 4.22 8.34
C MET A 144 -5.12 3.60 7.15
N ARG A 145 -6.45 3.61 7.22
CA ARG A 145 -7.31 2.97 6.20
C ARG A 145 -7.12 3.57 4.80
N ASP A 146 -6.69 4.83 4.74
CA ASP A 146 -6.47 5.56 3.50
C ASP A 146 -5.13 5.24 2.82
N LEU A 147 -4.25 4.43 3.42
CA LEU A 147 -3.00 4.02 2.77
C LEU A 147 -3.35 3.30 1.45
N LEU A 148 -2.69 3.68 0.34
CA LEU A 148 -3.05 3.22 -1.01
C LEU A 148 -4.49 3.53 -1.45
N GLN A 149 -5.27 4.34 -0.73
CA GLN A 149 -6.59 4.76 -1.17
C GLN A 149 -6.50 6.02 -2.03
N VAL A 150 -6.73 5.85 -3.33
CA VAL A 150 -6.70 6.98 -4.28
C VAL A 150 -7.95 7.85 -4.10
N PRO A 151 -7.80 9.17 -3.94
CA PRO A 151 -8.91 10.12 -3.92
C PRO A 151 -9.71 10.11 -5.23
N LEU A 152 -10.96 10.53 -5.18
CA LEU A 152 -11.80 10.62 -6.38
C LEU A 152 -12.06 12.09 -6.71
N ILE A 153 -11.82 12.50 -7.96
CA ILE A 153 -12.06 13.87 -8.41
C ILE A 153 -13.56 14.21 -8.32
N ARG A 154 -13.82 15.29 -7.58
CA ARG A 154 -15.10 15.94 -7.33
C ARG A 154 -14.87 17.45 -7.39
N ASP A 155 -15.81 18.19 -7.99
CA ASP A 155 -15.75 19.66 -8.04
C ASP A 155 -16.28 20.24 -6.72
N ASP A 156 -15.49 21.12 -6.08
CA ASP A 156 -15.81 21.78 -4.82
C ASP A 156 -17.15 22.54 -4.93
N LYS A 157 -17.48 23.05 -6.13
CA LYS A 157 -18.68 23.89 -6.37
C LYS A 157 -20.01 23.16 -6.23
N VAL A 158 -20.04 21.83 -6.32
CA VAL A 158 -21.28 21.07 -6.14
C VAL A 158 -21.78 21.16 -4.70
N LYS A 159 -20.87 21.36 -3.72
CA LYS A 159 -21.20 21.52 -2.30
C LYS A 159 -21.63 22.95 -1.94
N ASP A 160 -21.19 23.95 -2.69
CA ASP A 160 -21.36 25.38 -2.38
C ASP A 160 -22.61 26.05 -3.01
N LYS A 161 -23.69 25.29 -3.23
CA LYS A 161 -25.00 25.86 -3.63
C LYS A 161 -25.66 26.73 -2.53
N LYS A 162 -25.06 26.83 -1.34
CA LYS A 162 -25.54 27.67 -0.22
C LYS A 162 -24.51 28.73 0.16
N GLY A 163 -24.33 29.68 -0.75
CA GLY A 163 -23.95 31.04 -0.38
C GLY A 163 -22.49 31.23 0.00
N ARG A 164 -21.66 31.52 -1.01
CA ARG A 164 -20.63 32.56 -0.92
C ARG A 164 -20.26 32.95 -2.35
N ARG A 165 -20.49 34.22 -2.68
CA ARG A 165 -19.90 34.85 -3.87
C ARG A 165 -18.39 34.80 -3.67
N LYS A 166 -17.71 33.80 -4.23
CA LYS A 166 -16.28 33.64 -4.01
C LYS A 166 -15.55 34.53 -5.02
N TRP A 167 -15.04 35.63 -4.49
CA TRP A 167 -13.90 36.36 -5.04
C TRP A 167 -12.87 35.35 -5.55
N LYS A 168 -12.19 35.65 -6.66
CA LYS A 168 -11.12 34.82 -7.22
C LYS A 168 -10.06 34.62 -6.12
N ASP A 169 -10.18 33.52 -5.41
CA ASP A 169 -9.32 33.18 -4.27
C ASP A 169 -7.95 32.89 -4.86
N LYS A 170 -6.92 33.63 -4.42
CA LYS A 170 -5.58 33.50 -5.01
C LYS A 170 -4.99 32.12 -4.77
N ASP A 171 -5.52 31.39 -3.80
CA ASP A 171 -5.08 30.05 -3.39
C ASP A 171 -5.95 28.94 -3.99
N ALA A 172 -6.85 29.24 -4.93
CA ALA A 172 -7.71 28.23 -5.54
C ALA A 172 -6.92 27.29 -6.45
N ILE A 173 -7.01 25.98 -6.17
CA ILE A 173 -6.46 24.95 -7.05
C ILE A 173 -7.27 24.88 -8.34
N THR A 174 -6.60 25.21 -9.44
CA THR A 174 -7.11 25.15 -10.82
C THR A 174 -6.96 23.73 -11.41
N GLY A 175 -7.57 23.48 -12.58
CA GLY A 175 -7.51 22.17 -13.24
C GLY A 175 -6.09 21.74 -13.62
N ASP A 176 -5.25 22.66 -14.10
CA ASP A 176 -3.83 22.42 -14.42
C ASP A 176 -3.05 22.03 -13.18
N MET A 177 -3.21 22.75 -12.06
CA MET A 177 -2.59 22.40 -10.79
C MET A 177 -3.06 21.03 -10.28
N LEU A 178 -4.33 20.68 -10.48
CA LEU A 178 -4.83 19.35 -10.12
C LEU A 178 -4.17 18.24 -10.94
N VAL A 179 -4.00 18.43 -12.25
CA VAL A 179 -3.28 17.48 -13.13
C VAL A 179 -1.86 17.28 -12.60
N GLU A 180 -1.13 18.34 -12.29
CA GLU A 180 0.24 18.26 -11.74
C GLU A 180 0.30 17.50 -10.41
N ILE A 181 -0.67 17.72 -9.52
CA ILE A 181 -0.78 17.00 -8.24
C ILE A 181 -1.01 15.49 -8.47
N ILE A 182 -1.83 15.13 -9.44
CA ILE A 182 -2.10 13.72 -9.77
C ILE A 182 -0.86 13.08 -10.43
N GLU A 183 -0.17 13.79 -11.30
CA GLU A 183 1.11 13.32 -11.87
C GLU A 183 2.16 13.07 -10.79
N GLU A 184 2.30 13.97 -9.81
CA GLU A 184 3.21 13.75 -8.70
C GLU A 184 2.79 12.53 -7.86
N SER A 185 1.48 12.33 -7.67
CA SER A 185 0.95 11.13 -7.03
C SER A 185 1.32 9.85 -7.79
N ILE A 186 1.29 9.87 -9.12
CA ILE A 186 1.75 8.77 -10.00
C ILE A 186 3.24 8.52 -9.81
N ARG A 187 4.07 9.57 -9.78
CA ARG A 187 5.52 9.45 -9.57
C ARG A 187 5.84 8.82 -8.21
N ILE A 188 5.17 9.27 -7.15
CA ILE A 188 5.33 8.73 -5.79
C ILE A 188 4.86 7.28 -5.73
N PHE A 189 3.72 6.94 -6.33
CA PHE A 189 3.25 5.57 -6.42
C PHE A 189 4.25 4.67 -7.17
N TRP A 190 4.84 5.15 -8.26
CA TRP A 190 5.89 4.42 -8.98
C TRP A 190 7.13 4.16 -8.12
N ARG A 191 7.57 5.15 -7.34
CA ARG A 191 8.66 4.97 -6.36
C ARG A 191 8.29 3.92 -5.32
N PHE A 192 7.05 3.93 -4.83
CA PHE A 192 6.51 2.93 -3.91
C PHE A 192 6.60 1.52 -4.48
N VAL A 193 6.18 1.31 -5.73
CA VAL A 193 6.25 -0.01 -6.39
C VAL A 193 7.69 -0.43 -6.66
N ARG A 194 8.58 0.50 -7.02
CA ARG A 194 10.01 0.20 -7.22
C ARG A 194 10.72 -0.23 -5.95
N ALA A 195 10.45 0.45 -4.83
CA ALA A 195 11.02 0.11 -3.54
C ALA A 195 10.71 -1.34 -3.13
N ASP A 196 9.54 -1.86 -3.50
CA ASP A 196 9.17 -3.27 -3.27
C ASP A 196 10.06 -4.23 -4.07
N LYS A 197 10.29 -3.94 -5.35
CA LYS A 197 11.13 -4.77 -6.25
C LYS A 197 12.59 -4.85 -5.79
N ASP A 198 13.14 -3.75 -5.29
CA ASP A 198 14.54 -3.69 -4.85
C ASP A 198 14.77 -4.56 -3.61
N VAL A 199 13.80 -4.63 -2.69
CA VAL A 199 13.86 -5.51 -1.51
C VAL A 199 13.87 -6.99 -1.95
N HIS A 200 13.02 -7.38 -2.89
CA HIS A 200 13.01 -8.76 -3.40
C HIS A 200 14.30 -9.14 -4.12
N HIS A 201 14.93 -8.20 -4.84
CA HIS A 201 16.20 -8.44 -5.54
C HIS A 201 17.40 -8.56 -4.58
N VAL A 202 17.42 -7.78 -3.50
CA VAL A 202 18.44 -7.85 -2.42
C VAL A 202 18.28 -9.13 -1.61
N VAL A 203 17.05 -9.51 -1.25
CA VAL A 203 16.77 -10.77 -0.54
C VAL A 203 17.12 -11.99 -1.40
N GLN A 204 16.90 -11.95 -2.72
CA GLN A 204 17.33 -13.02 -3.64
C GLN A 204 18.86 -13.14 -3.74
N LYS A 205 19.63 -12.02 -3.69
CA LYS A 205 21.10 -12.08 -3.64
C LYS A 205 21.64 -12.63 -2.31
N GLY A 206 20.94 -12.39 -1.20
CA GLY A 206 21.27 -12.97 0.11
C GLY A 206 20.87 -14.44 0.29
N ARG A 207 19.92 -14.93 -0.51
CA ARG A 207 19.34 -16.29 -0.44
C ARG A 207 19.89 -17.24 -1.51
N LYS A 208 21.19 -17.20 -1.80
CA LYS A 208 21.88 -18.28 -2.57
C LYS A 208 21.95 -19.63 -1.82
N GLY A 209 21.31 -19.77 -0.66
CA GLY A 209 21.36 -20.97 0.18
C GLY A 209 20.08 -21.81 0.28
N THR A 210 18.96 -21.45 -0.36
CA THR A 210 17.78 -22.33 -0.36
C THR A 210 16.94 -22.13 -1.62
N GLN A 211 17.18 -22.98 -2.61
CA GLN A 211 16.36 -23.21 -3.79
C GLN A 211 14.88 -23.35 -3.38
N ILE A 212 14.03 -22.44 -3.85
CA ILE A 212 12.66 -22.79 -4.22
C ILE A 212 12.64 -22.51 -5.72
N GLU A 213 12.90 -23.58 -6.46
CA GLU A 213 12.89 -23.64 -7.91
C GLU A 213 11.44 -23.46 -8.39
N PRO A 214 11.16 -22.59 -9.38
CA PRO A 214 9.87 -22.59 -10.05
C PRO A 214 9.81 -23.90 -10.84
N GLN A 215 8.91 -24.80 -10.47
CA GLN A 215 8.82 -26.14 -11.10
C GLN A 215 8.27 -26.11 -12.54
N ASP A 216 7.85 -24.96 -13.06
CA ASP A 216 7.32 -24.85 -14.42
C ASP A 216 8.13 -23.86 -15.29
N PRO A 217 8.76 -24.32 -16.40
CA PRO A 217 9.44 -23.44 -17.34
C PRO A 217 8.54 -22.35 -17.94
N SER A 218 7.22 -22.56 -17.98
CA SER A 218 6.25 -21.59 -18.51
C SER A 218 6.10 -20.35 -17.60
N GLU A 219 6.18 -20.53 -16.28
CA GLU A 219 6.11 -19.43 -15.31
C GLU A 219 7.36 -18.54 -15.34
N LEU A 220 8.52 -19.15 -15.60
CA LEU A 220 9.80 -18.46 -15.75
C LEU A 220 9.81 -17.55 -16.98
N GLU A 221 9.23 -18.03 -18.09
CA GLU A 221 9.09 -17.28 -19.33
C GLU A 221 8.13 -16.09 -19.17
N LEU A 222 6.98 -16.32 -18.54
CA LEU A 222 6.03 -15.26 -18.17
C LEU A 222 6.67 -14.19 -17.26
N LEU A 223 7.44 -14.61 -16.25
CA LEU A 223 8.16 -13.67 -15.39
C LEU A 223 9.21 -12.86 -16.15
N ALA A 224 9.92 -13.46 -17.11
CA ALA A 224 10.87 -12.77 -17.96
C ALA A 224 10.17 -11.76 -18.90
N GLU A 225 9.03 -12.14 -19.47
CA GLU A 225 8.22 -11.28 -20.34
C GLU A 225 7.62 -10.09 -19.57
N VAL A 226 7.09 -10.33 -18.37
CA VAL A 226 6.57 -9.28 -17.49
C VAL A 226 7.68 -8.32 -17.08
N ARG A 227 8.89 -8.83 -16.75
CA ARG A 227 10.06 -7.99 -16.40
C ARG A 227 10.51 -7.12 -17.57
N THR A 228 10.60 -7.67 -18.77
CA THR A 228 11.01 -6.91 -19.96
C THR A 228 9.96 -5.87 -20.36
N SER A 229 8.68 -6.19 -20.23
CA SER A 229 7.58 -5.24 -20.46
C SER A 229 7.61 -4.08 -19.45
N LEU A 230 7.83 -4.38 -18.16
CA LEU A 230 8.00 -3.35 -17.12
C LEU A 230 9.19 -2.44 -17.38
N GLN A 231 10.32 -2.98 -17.84
CA GLN A 231 11.49 -2.17 -18.22
C GLN A 231 11.18 -1.23 -19.39
N LYS A 232 10.44 -1.70 -20.40
CA LYS A 232 10.00 -0.86 -21.53
C LYS A 232 9.06 0.26 -21.10
N VAL A 233 8.11 0.00 -20.19
CA VAL A 233 7.23 1.04 -19.64
C VAL A 233 8.05 2.07 -18.85
N SER A 234 9.03 1.62 -18.06
CA SER A 234 9.92 2.52 -17.30
C SER A 234 10.84 3.38 -18.16
N PHE A 235 11.11 2.99 -19.41
CA PHE A 235 11.88 3.78 -20.37
C PHE A 235 11.00 4.76 -21.16
N LYS A 236 9.73 4.41 -21.40
CA LYS A 236 8.76 5.29 -22.08
C LYS A 236 8.27 6.43 -21.19
N LEU A 237 8.18 6.20 -19.88
CA LEU A 237 8.04 7.25 -18.89
C LEU A 237 9.46 7.76 -18.61
N ASN A 238 9.88 8.90 -19.16
CA ASN A 238 11.19 9.53 -18.88
C ASN A 238 11.32 9.88 -17.38
N VAL A 239 11.50 8.88 -16.53
CA VAL A 239 11.83 9.04 -15.11
C VAL A 239 13.36 9.04 -15.05
N PRO A 240 14.01 10.19 -14.78
CA PRO A 240 15.46 10.25 -14.74
C PRO A 240 15.99 9.25 -13.70
N GLN A 241 16.91 8.40 -14.14
CA GLN A 241 17.53 7.34 -13.34
C GLN A 241 18.52 7.86 -12.28
N ASN A 242 18.62 9.17 -12.08
CA ASN A 242 19.61 9.76 -11.19
C ASN A 242 18.92 10.52 -10.06
N CYS A 243 18.84 9.88 -8.89
CA CYS A 243 19.16 10.49 -7.61
C CYS A 243 19.51 9.34 -6.65
N CYS A 244 20.78 9.33 -6.21
CA CYS A 244 21.28 8.55 -5.09
C CYS A 244 20.58 8.92 -3.79
#